data_AF-A0A3L8SU14-F1
#
_entry.id   AF-A0A3L8SU14-F1
#
_cell.length_a   1.000
_cell.length_b   1.000
_cell.length_c   1.000
_cell.angle_alpha   90.00
_cell.angle_beta   90.00
_cell.angle_gamma   90.00
#
_symmetry.space_group_name_H-M   'P 1'
#
loop_
_entity.id
_entity.type
_entity.pdbx_description
1 polymer ?
#
loop_
_entity_poly.entity_id
_entity_poly.type
_entity_poly.pdbx_seq_one_letter_code
_entity_poly.pdbx_strand_id
1 'polypeptide(L)'
;MGLLLLLIICQCTINSIKTHSVSKPNIILLMADDLGIGDLGCYGNRTLRTPNIDRLAEEGVTLTQHIAASPLCTPSRAAFLTGRYPIRSGMAAFSRVGVFLFSASSGGLPSEEITFSKLLKQKGYATALIGKWHLGMNCESSNDFCHHPLSHGFDYFYGLPVTNFRDCKSGQGSVFLKGVQKGLVLPIQITGITLVSLVVVHYIGLLKVPFQALGYFLLIITISLVVLIFFFYNFRQLNCFLMRDHRIIQQPLSYENLTQRLTKEAMQFIERNTGTPFLLVLSYLHVHTALYASENFKGKSKHGLYGDAVEEMDWSVGMLHMLLTAVEGILDDLCSCSPN
;
A
#
# COMPACT_ATOMS: atom_id res chain seq x y z
N MET A 1 84.09 2.27 -35.63
CA MET A 1 83.26 3.43 -35.26
C MET A 1 81.97 3.35 -36.05
N GLY A 2 80.81 3.25 -35.38
CA GLY A 2 79.48 3.05 -35.99
C GLY A 2 78.82 1.75 -35.52
N LEU A 3 78.53 1.60 -34.23
CA LEU A 3 77.30 2.00 -33.53
C LEU A 3 76.08 1.17 -33.96
N LEU A 4 75.88 0.08 -33.22
CA LEU A 4 74.75 -0.86 -33.26
C LEU A 4 73.52 -0.17 -32.62
N LEU A 5 72.47 0.10 -33.40
CA LEU A 5 71.21 0.66 -32.90
C LEU A 5 70.27 -0.50 -32.54
N LEU A 6 70.25 -0.89 -31.27
CA LEU A 6 69.29 -1.86 -30.72
C LEU A 6 67.97 -1.13 -30.45
N LEU A 7 66.98 -1.31 -31.33
CA LEU A 7 65.60 -0.86 -31.10
C LEU A 7 64.92 -1.86 -30.14
N ILE A 8 64.91 -1.52 -28.85
CA ILE A 8 64.10 -2.19 -27.84
C ILE A 8 62.65 -1.76 -28.06
N ILE A 9 61.88 -2.57 -28.77
CA ILE A 9 60.43 -2.45 -28.84
C ILE A 9 59.88 -2.92 -27.49
N CYS A 10 59.65 -1.96 -26.59
CA CYS A 10 58.90 -2.18 -25.37
C CYS A 10 57.45 -2.52 -25.77
N GLN A 11 57.14 -3.82 -25.84
CA GLN A 11 55.77 -4.31 -25.93
C GLN A 11 55.08 -4.01 -24.60
N CYS A 12 54.56 -2.79 -24.48
CA CYS A 12 53.49 -2.50 -23.52
C CYS A 12 52.33 -3.45 -23.86
N THR A 13 52.19 -4.50 -23.07
CA THR A 13 50.95 -5.24 -22.96
C THR A 13 49.89 -4.23 -22.55
N ILE A 14 49.04 -3.85 -23.50
CA ILE A 14 47.78 -3.18 -23.21
C ILE A 14 46.99 -4.23 -22.45
N ASN A 15 47.13 -4.25 -21.12
CA ASN A 15 46.18 -4.89 -20.25
C ASN A 15 44.84 -4.26 -20.61
N SER A 16 44.00 -5.04 -21.31
CA SER A 16 42.60 -4.73 -21.51
C SER A 16 42.04 -4.46 -20.12
N ILE A 17 41.87 -3.19 -19.77
CA ILE A 17 41.08 -2.79 -18.62
C ILE A 17 39.72 -3.42 -18.91
N LYS A 18 39.38 -4.50 -18.19
CA LYS A 18 38.00 -4.93 -18.09
C LYS A 18 37.29 -3.72 -17.52
N THR A 19 36.67 -2.92 -18.38
CA THR A 19 35.62 -2.02 -17.96
C THR A 19 34.62 -2.94 -17.30
N HIS A 20 34.59 -2.95 -15.96
CA HIS A 20 33.42 -3.42 -15.25
C HIS A 20 32.29 -2.54 -15.78
N SER A 21 31.55 -3.07 -16.77
CA SER A 21 30.23 -2.58 -17.09
C SER A 21 29.53 -2.55 -15.74
N VAL A 22 29.27 -1.36 -15.22
CA VAL A 22 28.45 -1.19 -14.03
C VAL A 22 27.11 -1.79 -14.43
N SER A 23 26.87 -3.05 -14.07
CA SER A 23 25.58 -3.70 -14.30
C SER A 23 24.57 -2.84 -13.56
N LYS A 24 23.47 -2.51 -14.25
CA LYS A 24 22.36 -1.82 -13.61
C LYS A 24 21.76 -2.81 -12.62
N PRO A 25 21.79 -2.53 -11.31
CA PRO A 25 21.33 -3.51 -10.35
C PRO A 25 19.82 -3.64 -10.41
N ASN A 26 19.31 -4.79 -10.00
CA ASN A 26 17.90 -4.99 -9.69
C ASN A 26 17.55 -4.27 -8.38
N ILE A 27 16.35 -3.72 -8.30
CA ILE A 27 15.89 -2.95 -7.13
C ILE A 27 14.59 -3.58 -6.64
N ILE A 28 14.59 -4.05 -5.40
CA ILE A 28 13.41 -4.60 -4.73
C ILE A 28 13.12 -3.75 -3.49
N LEU A 29 11.96 -3.12 -3.46
CA LEU A 29 11.48 -2.30 -2.35
C LEU A 29 10.31 -3.01 -1.68
N LEU A 30 10.54 -3.48 -0.46
CA LEU A 30 9.52 -4.14 0.36
C LEU A 30 8.95 -3.11 1.35
N MET A 31 7.66 -2.85 1.28
CA MET A 31 6.98 -1.88 2.15
C MET A 31 5.85 -2.56 2.91
N ALA A 32 6.03 -2.74 4.22
CA ALA A 32 4.97 -3.11 5.14
C ALA A 32 4.04 -1.92 5.44
N ASP A 33 2.80 -2.19 5.82
CA ASP A 33 1.77 -1.19 6.12
C ASP A 33 1.45 -1.22 7.62
N ASP A 34 1.68 -0.10 8.32
CA ASP A 34 1.46 0.05 9.77
C ASP A 34 2.28 -0.90 10.68
N LEU A 35 3.38 -1.49 10.19
CA LEU A 35 4.30 -2.28 11.02
C LEU A 35 5.08 -1.37 11.99
N GLY A 36 5.07 -1.70 13.27
CA GLY A 36 5.81 -0.98 14.29
C GLY A 36 7.30 -1.32 14.27
N ILE A 37 8.14 -0.32 14.59
CA ILE A 37 9.61 -0.52 14.67
C ILE A 37 10.00 -1.60 15.71
N GLY A 38 9.20 -1.77 16.77
CA GLY A 38 9.44 -2.79 17.80
C GLY A 38 8.84 -4.18 17.52
N ASP A 39 8.30 -4.42 16.32
CA ASP A 39 7.69 -5.72 16.00
C ASP A 39 8.68 -6.76 15.49
N LEU A 40 9.78 -6.32 14.89
CA LEU A 40 10.78 -7.20 14.27
C LEU A 40 11.79 -7.72 15.30
N GLY A 41 12.25 -8.95 15.11
CA GLY A 41 13.29 -9.57 15.93
C GLY A 41 14.58 -8.76 15.94
N CYS A 42 15.03 -8.30 14.76
CA CYS A 42 16.22 -7.46 14.59
C CYS A 42 16.13 -6.08 15.26
N TYR A 43 14.94 -5.64 15.69
CA TYR A 43 14.73 -4.42 16.49
C TYR A 43 14.38 -4.71 17.96
N GLY A 44 14.55 -5.95 18.42
CA GLY A 44 14.46 -6.34 19.83
C GLY A 44 13.21 -7.13 20.22
N ASN A 45 12.28 -7.39 19.29
CA ASN A 45 11.15 -8.26 19.58
C ASN A 45 11.61 -9.70 19.84
N ARG A 46 11.00 -10.41 20.79
CA ARG A 46 11.36 -11.80 21.13
C ARG A 46 10.20 -12.79 21.03
N THR A 47 9.03 -12.31 20.62
CA THR A 47 7.79 -13.09 20.64
C THR A 47 7.19 -13.25 19.25
N LEU A 48 7.34 -12.25 18.37
CA LEU A 48 7.03 -12.36 16.95
C LEU A 48 8.17 -13.08 16.21
N ARG A 49 7.82 -13.90 15.22
CA ARG A 49 8.79 -14.67 14.43
C ARG A 49 9.01 -14.00 13.09
N THR A 50 10.13 -13.29 12.95
CA THR A 50 10.51 -12.63 11.69
C THR A 50 11.88 -13.08 11.16
N PRO A 51 12.16 -14.40 11.09
CA PRO A 51 13.50 -14.89 10.79
C PRO A 51 14.02 -14.48 9.41
N ASN A 52 13.16 -14.25 8.42
CA ASN A 52 13.62 -13.87 7.08
C ASN A 52 14.01 -12.40 7.03
N ILE A 53 13.25 -11.52 7.67
CA ILE A 53 13.59 -10.10 7.81
C ILE A 53 14.81 -9.92 8.72
N ASP A 54 14.90 -10.70 9.80
CA ASP A 54 16.05 -10.69 10.70
C ASP A 54 17.32 -11.10 9.95
N ARG A 55 17.24 -12.12 9.08
CA ARG A 55 18.33 -12.52 8.19
C ARG A 55 18.76 -11.39 7.24
N LEU A 56 17.81 -10.68 6.62
CA LEU A 56 18.14 -9.52 5.77
C LEU A 56 18.86 -8.41 6.55
N ALA A 57 18.51 -8.25 7.83
CA ALA A 57 19.16 -7.28 8.71
C ALA A 57 20.60 -7.72 9.10
N GLU A 58 20.83 -9.02 9.26
CA GLU A 58 22.16 -9.61 9.53
C GLU A 58 23.08 -9.57 8.30
N GLU A 59 22.54 -9.81 7.11
CA GLU A 59 23.28 -9.83 5.83
C GLU A 59 23.41 -8.42 5.20
N GLY A 60 22.82 -7.40 5.80
CA GLY A 60 22.70 -6.05 5.25
C GLY A 60 22.87 -4.94 6.28
N VAL A 61 22.39 -3.75 5.94
CA VAL A 61 22.40 -2.58 6.83
C VAL A 61 21.05 -2.43 7.53
N THR A 62 21.11 -2.26 8.85
CA THR A 62 19.94 -1.94 9.68
C THR A 62 19.90 -0.45 10.01
N LEU A 63 18.78 0.22 9.70
CA LEU A 63 18.61 1.65 9.94
C LEU A 63 17.94 1.91 11.30
N THR A 64 18.70 2.35 12.29
CA THR A 64 18.17 2.67 13.63
C THR A 64 17.40 4.00 13.69
N GLN A 65 17.49 4.82 12.64
CA GLN A 65 16.79 6.10 12.52
C GLN A 65 16.22 6.30 11.10
N HIS A 66 15.32 5.42 10.68
CA HIS A 66 14.57 5.57 9.42
C HIS A 66 13.25 6.32 9.67
N ILE A 67 13.12 7.53 9.13
CA ILE A 67 12.00 8.44 9.44
C ILE A 67 11.09 8.57 8.22
N ALA A 68 9.86 8.09 8.33
CA ALA A 68 8.82 8.33 7.33
C ALA A 68 8.47 9.82 7.27
N ALA A 69 8.27 10.36 6.07
CA ALA A 69 7.98 11.79 5.87
C ALA A 69 6.59 12.23 6.40
N SER A 70 5.75 11.28 6.80
CA SER A 70 4.44 11.54 7.39
C SER A 70 3.94 10.34 8.20
N PRO A 71 3.12 10.54 9.25
CA PRO A 71 2.57 9.46 10.07
C PRO A 71 1.34 8.76 9.43
N LEU A 72 0.95 9.11 8.19
CA LEU A 72 -0.21 8.54 7.51
C LEU A 72 0.17 7.92 6.15
N CYS A 73 -0.60 6.92 5.71
CA CYS A 73 -0.27 6.13 4.53
C CYS A 73 -0.11 6.97 3.25
N THR A 74 -1.15 7.72 2.84
CA THR A 74 -1.16 8.50 1.59
C THR A 74 0.01 9.49 1.51
N PRO A 75 0.21 10.41 2.48
CA PRO A 75 1.35 11.33 2.42
C PRO A 75 2.70 10.62 2.49
N SER A 76 2.85 9.59 3.33
CA SER A 76 4.12 8.83 3.44
C SER A 76 4.50 8.17 2.11
N ARG A 77 3.53 7.53 1.44
CA ARG A 77 3.71 6.89 0.13
C ARG A 77 3.96 7.89 -0.98
N ALA A 78 3.29 9.05 -0.96
CA ALA A 78 3.56 10.13 -1.91
C ALA A 78 5.02 10.61 -1.80
N ALA A 79 5.50 10.83 -0.57
CA ALA A 79 6.87 11.24 -0.33
C ALA A 79 7.89 10.16 -0.68
N PHE A 80 7.58 8.90 -0.41
CA PHE A 80 8.43 7.77 -0.78
C PHE A 80 8.67 7.71 -2.29
N LEU A 81 7.61 7.84 -3.10
CA LEU A 81 7.75 7.75 -4.55
C LEU A 81 8.44 8.97 -5.18
N THR A 82 8.23 10.16 -4.61
CA THR A 82 8.69 11.43 -5.19
C THR A 82 9.99 11.96 -4.58
N GLY A 83 10.41 11.44 -3.42
CA GLY A 83 11.52 12.00 -2.63
C GLY A 83 11.23 13.41 -2.09
N ARG A 84 9.96 13.85 -2.09
CA ARG A 84 9.55 15.22 -1.74
C ARG A 84 8.61 15.21 -0.55
N TYR A 85 8.70 16.24 0.30
CA TYR A 85 7.74 16.39 1.39
C TYR A 85 6.30 16.44 0.85
N PRO A 86 5.32 15.76 1.49
CA PRO A 86 3.97 15.59 0.95
C PRO A 86 3.29 16.91 0.59
N ILE A 87 3.52 17.95 1.41
CA ILE A 87 2.97 19.30 1.21
C ILE A 87 3.33 19.91 -0.15
N ARG A 88 4.47 19.52 -0.75
CA ARG A 88 4.94 20.06 -2.04
C ARG A 88 4.10 19.58 -3.23
N SER A 89 3.48 18.41 -3.07
CA SER A 89 2.62 17.77 -4.08
C SER A 89 1.13 17.92 -3.74
N GLY A 90 0.78 18.65 -2.67
CA GLY A 90 -0.59 18.73 -2.17
C GLY A 90 -1.12 17.42 -1.57
N MET A 91 -0.29 16.39 -1.40
CA MET A 91 -0.66 15.09 -0.84
C MET A 91 -0.72 15.08 0.69
N ALA A 92 -1.16 16.19 1.29
CA ALA A 92 -1.34 16.36 2.72
C ALA A 92 -2.64 17.13 2.98
N ALA A 93 -3.51 16.60 3.84
CA ALA A 93 -4.76 17.25 4.16
C ALA A 93 -4.63 18.17 5.38
N PHE A 94 -5.29 19.33 5.34
CA PHE A 94 -5.58 20.15 6.52
C PHE A 94 -6.82 19.67 7.29
N SER A 95 -7.63 18.82 6.64
CA SER A 95 -8.84 18.25 7.23
C SER A 95 -8.51 17.07 8.15
N ARG A 96 -9.53 16.55 8.85
CA ARG A 96 -9.40 15.33 9.65
C ARG A 96 -9.15 14.07 8.80
N VAL A 97 -9.48 14.10 7.51
CA VAL A 97 -9.29 12.99 6.59
C VAL A 97 -7.96 13.20 5.87
N GLY A 98 -6.92 12.54 6.35
CA GLY A 98 -5.55 12.66 5.83
C GLY A 98 -5.16 11.61 4.79
N VAL A 99 -6.08 10.74 4.39
CA VAL A 99 -5.86 9.64 3.43
C VAL A 99 -7.08 9.45 2.54
N PHE A 100 -6.91 8.83 1.37
CA PHE A 100 -8.03 8.55 0.46
C PHE A 100 -8.88 7.39 0.97
N LEU A 101 -10.14 7.68 1.31
CA LEU A 101 -11.09 6.68 1.81
C LEU A 101 -11.93 6.02 0.71
N PHE A 102 -11.91 6.59 -0.50
CA PHE A 102 -12.76 6.19 -1.61
C PHE A 102 -11.93 5.97 -2.87
N SER A 103 -12.17 4.86 -3.58
CA SER A 103 -11.53 4.54 -4.85
C SER A 103 -11.93 5.53 -5.96
N ALA A 104 -13.16 6.04 -5.88
CA ALA A 104 -13.75 6.97 -6.84
C ALA A 104 -13.51 8.46 -6.48
N SER A 105 -12.59 8.77 -5.57
CA SER A 105 -12.19 10.16 -5.34
C SER A 105 -11.33 10.67 -6.48
N SER A 106 -11.55 11.91 -6.91
CA SER A 106 -10.77 12.58 -7.96
C SER A 106 -9.37 13.02 -7.54
N GLY A 107 -9.08 13.00 -6.23
CA GLY A 107 -7.76 13.34 -5.72
C GLY A 107 -6.78 12.17 -5.82
N GLY A 108 -5.52 12.48 -6.10
CA GLY A 108 -4.43 11.52 -6.14
C GLY A 108 -3.08 12.19 -6.34
N LEU A 109 -2.01 11.40 -6.51
CA LEU A 109 -0.68 11.92 -6.78
C LEU A 109 -0.70 12.73 -8.09
N PRO A 110 -0.33 14.03 -8.07
CA PRO A 110 -0.45 14.86 -9.27
C PRO A 110 0.38 14.31 -10.43
N SER A 111 -0.17 14.41 -11.64
CA SER A 111 0.43 13.84 -12.87
C SER A 111 1.81 14.43 -13.21
N GLU A 112 2.07 15.65 -12.75
CA GLU A 112 3.32 16.38 -12.88
C GLU A 112 4.41 15.92 -11.92
N GLU A 113 4.07 15.20 -10.84
CA GLU A 113 5.06 14.65 -9.93
C GLU A 113 5.80 13.48 -10.58
N ILE A 114 7.13 13.51 -10.47
CA ILE A 114 8.01 12.49 -11.04
C ILE A 114 8.37 11.49 -9.94
N THR A 115 7.95 10.24 -10.15
CA THR A 115 8.29 9.12 -9.26
C THR A 115 9.65 8.51 -9.61
N PHE A 116 10.31 7.85 -8.65
CA PHE A 116 11.51 7.07 -8.93
C PHE A 116 11.26 5.95 -9.95
N SER A 117 10.03 5.39 -9.99
CA SER A 117 9.65 4.39 -10.99
C SER A 117 9.63 4.98 -12.41
N LYS A 118 9.14 6.22 -12.59
CA LYS A 118 9.18 6.92 -13.88
C LYS A 118 10.62 7.19 -14.31
N LEU A 119 11.49 7.58 -13.37
CA LEU A 119 12.93 7.78 -13.64
C LEU A 119 13.62 6.46 -14.05
N LEU A 120 13.37 5.37 -13.32
CA LEU A 120 13.97 4.07 -13.61
C LEU A 120 13.45 3.47 -14.93
N LYS A 121 12.15 3.59 -15.20
CA LYS A 121 11.56 3.20 -16.49
C LYS A 121 12.22 3.92 -17.67
N GLN A 122 12.48 5.22 -17.55
CA GLN A 122 13.25 5.98 -18.57
C GLN A 122 14.69 5.49 -18.75
N LYS A 123 15.27 4.81 -17.74
CA LYS A 123 16.59 4.18 -17.81
C LYS A 123 16.53 2.73 -18.29
N GLY A 124 15.38 2.26 -18.76
CA GLY A 124 15.20 0.92 -19.31
C GLY A 124 14.96 -0.17 -18.26
N TYR A 125 14.54 0.20 -17.05
CA TYR A 125 14.10 -0.77 -16.06
C TYR A 125 12.69 -1.27 -16.39
N ALA A 126 12.44 -2.56 -16.24
CA ALA A 126 11.09 -3.07 -16.09
C ALA A 126 10.55 -2.70 -14.70
N THR A 127 9.35 -2.16 -14.58
CA THR A 127 8.84 -1.66 -13.29
C THR A 127 7.50 -2.29 -12.88
N ALA A 128 7.39 -2.79 -11.65
CA ALA A 128 6.16 -3.35 -11.10
C ALA A 128 5.82 -2.82 -9.72
N LEU A 129 4.53 -2.54 -9.49
CA LEU A 129 3.95 -2.32 -8.17
C LEU A 129 3.03 -3.49 -7.84
N ILE A 130 3.26 -4.16 -6.71
CA ILE A 130 2.43 -5.27 -6.25
C ILE A 130 1.91 -4.93 -4.85
N GLY A 131 0.59 -4.96 -4.68
CA GLY A 131 -0.10 -4.66 -3.42
C GLY A 131 -0.68 -3.25 -3.35
N LYS A 132 -0.46 -2.52 -2.25
CA LYS A 132 -1.15 -1.27 -1.95
C LYS A 132 -0.58 -0.06 -2.70
N TRP A 133 -1.45 0.70 -3.37
CA TRP A 133 -1.12 2.00 -3.98
C TRP A 133 -1.42 3.17 -3.04
N HIS A 134 -2.71 3.49 -2.85
CA HIS A 134 -3.24 4.50 -1.93
C HIS A 134 -2.91 5.96 -2.26
N LEU A 135 -2.77 6.27 -3.55
CA LEU A 135 -2.47 7.60 -4.08
C LEU A 135 -3.44 8.05 -5.18
N GLY A 136 -4.71 7.64 -5.08
CA GLY A 136 -5.75 7.95 -6.06
C GLY A 136 -5.79 6.99 -7.25
N MET A 137 -6.80 7.16 -8.11
CA MET A 137 -6.97 6.34 -9.32
C MET A 137 -7.31 7.19 -10.53
N ASN A 138 -8.42 7.93 -10.47
CA ASN A 138 -9.00 8.67 -11.58
C ASN A 138 -9.12 10.16 -11.23
N CYS A 139 -9.27 11.02 -12.25
CA CYS A 139 -9.41 12.47 -12.09
C CYS A 139 -10.82 12.96 -12.41
N GLU A 140 -11.17 12.95 -13.70
CA GLU A 140 -12.39 13.56 -14.24
C GLU A 140 -13.40 12.48 -14.66
N SER A 141 -12.91 11.33 -15.11
CA SER A 141 -13.71 10.25 -15.68
C SER A 141 -13.33 8.90 -15.07
N SER A 142 -14.25 7.93 -15.10
CA SER A 142 -14.01 6.61 -14.50
C SER A 142 -12.94 5.77 -15.21
N ASN A 143 -12.39 6.24 -16.33
CA ASN A 143 -11.48 5.51 -17.22
C ASN A 143 -10.23 6.30 -17.62
N ASP A 144 -9.96 7.47 -17.03
CA ASP A 144 -8.74 8.24 -17.32
C ASP A 144 -7.49 7.71 -16.63
N PHE A 145 -7.64 7.05 -15.47
CA PHE A 145 -6.56 6.47 -14.68
C PHE A 145 -5.39 7.43 -14.43
N CYS A 146 -5.67 8.74 -14.33
CA CYS A 146 -4.63 9.77 -14.26
C CYS A 146 -3.67 9.61 -13.06
N HIS A 147 -4.14 9.01 -11.96
CA HIS A 147 -3.40 8.79 -10.71
C HIS A 147 -3.01 7.31 -10.52
N HIS A 148 -3.34 6.45 -11.47
CA HIS A 148 -3.08 5.02 -11.41
C HIS A 148 -1.57 4.72 -11.47
N PRO A 149 -1.06 3.63 -10.85
CA PRO A 149 0.37 3.29 -10.88
C PRO A 149 1.00 3.30 -12.28
N LEU A 150 0.26 2.84 -13.30
CA LEU A 150 0.74 2.81 -14.68
C LEU A 150 1.00 4.22 -15.27
N SER A 151 0.26 5.23 -14.81
CA SER A 151 0.47 6.64 -15.16
C SER A 151 1.67 7.25 -14.44
N HIS A 152 2.14 6.59 -13.37
CA HIS A 152 3.27 7.01 -12.54
C HIS A 152 4.49 6.08 -12.68
N GLY A 153 4.72 5.54 -13.87
CA GLY A 153 5.99 4.91 -14.23
C GLY A 153 6.11 3.42 -13.89
N PHE A 154 5.04 2.76 -13.47
CA PHE A 154 4.98 1.30 -13.39
C PHE A 154 4.53 0.69 -14.73
N ASP A 155 5.18 -0.38 -15.19
CA ASP A 155 4.75 -1.17 -16.35
C ASP A 155 3.66 -2.19 -15.99
N TYR A 156 3.68 -2.66 -14.75
CA TYR A 156 2.76 -3.67 -14.24
C TYR A 156 2.21 -3.29 -12.88
N PHE A 157 0.91 -3.50 -12.69
CA PHE A 157 0.25 -3.36 -11.39
C PHE A 157 -0.58 -4.59 -11.04
N TYR A 158 -0.42 -5.11 -9.83
CA TYR A 158 -1.33 -6.10 -9.26
C TYR A 158 -1.61 -5.75 -7.79
N GLY A 159 -2.82 -5.31 -7.45
CA GLY A 159 -3.06 -4.86 -6.08
C GLY A 159 -4.30 -4.01 -5.86
N LEU A 160 -4.27 -3.23 -4.77
CA LEU A 160 -5.38 -2.38 -4.35
C LEU A 160 -5.07 -0.92 -4.69
N PRO A 161 -6.01 -0.17 -5.31
CA PRO A 161 -5.83 1.25 -5.58
C PRO A 161 -5.89 2.11 -4.31
N VAL A 162 -6.64 1.66 -3.31
CA VAL A 162 -6.77 2.28 -1.97
C VAL A 162 -6.13 1.38 -0.90
N THR A 163 -6.50 1.54 0.37
CA THR A 163 -6.00 0.71 1.48
C THR A 163 -6.97 -0.41 1.85
N ASN A 164 -6.46 -1.39 2.59
CA ASN A 164 -7.25 -2.44 3.24
C ASN A 164 -7.99 -1.85 4.45
N PHE A 165 -9.27 -1.48 4.32
CA PHE A 165 -10.04 -0.95 5.46
C PHE A 165 -10.64 -2.06 6.31
N ARG A 166 -10.94 -1.78 7.59
CA ARG A 166 -11.77 -2.66 8.44
C ARG A 166 -13.08 -3.04 7.75
N ASP A 167 -13.68 -2.11 7.05
CA ASP A 167 -14.92 -2.26 6.27
C ASP A 167 -14.79 -3.22 5.06
N CYS A 168 -13.57 -3.54 4.63
CA CYS A 168 -13.33 -4.53 3.57
C CYS A 168 -13.53 -5.98 4.05
N LYS A 169 -13.46 -6.23 5.36
CA LYS A 169 -13.62 -7.55 5.97
C LYS A 169 -14.75 -7.52 7.01
N SER A 170 -15.77 -8.35 6.79
CA SER A 170 -16.87 -8.48 7.75
C SER A 170 -16.36 -8.83 9.15
N GLY A 171 -16.94 -8.18 10.17
CA GLY A 171 -16.64 -8.45 11.58
C GLY A 171 -15.41 -7.73 12.16
N GLN A 172 -14.72 -6.88 11.39
CA GLN A 172 -13.56 -6.10 11.87
C GLN A 172 -13.91 -4.69 12.38
N GLY A 173 -15.21 -4.36 12.45
CA GLY A 173 -15.67 -3.00 12.74
C GLY A 173 -15.57 -2.07 11.52
N SER A 174 -15.70 -0.76 11.75
CA SER A 174 -15.70 0.23 10.65
C SER A 174 -14.79 1.42 10.96
N VAL A 175 -14.05 1.90 9.95
CA VAL A 175 -13.24 3.12 10.05
C VAL A 175 -14.11 4.38 10.09
N PHE A 176 -15.34 4.29 9.60
CA PHE A 176 -16.28 5.42 9.52
C PHE A 176 -17.06 5.68 10.81
N LEU A 177 -16.98 4.80 11.82
CA LEU A 177 -17.80 4.88 13.04
C LEU A 177 -17.83 6.27 13.67
N LYS A 178 -16.68 6.92 13.88
CA LYS A 178 -16.63 8.26 14.49
C LYS A 178 -17.29 9.33 13.61
N GLY A 179 -17.10 9.25 12.29
CA GLY A 179 -17.68 10.18 11.32
C GLY A 179 -19.18 10.01 11.22
N VAL A 180 -19.63 8.76 11.05
CA VAL A 180 -21.05 8.36 11.00
C VAL A 180 -21.78 8.69 12.30
N GLN A 181 -21.16 8.42 13.45
CA GLN A 181 -21.76 8.70 14.76
C GLN A 181 -22.11 10.19 14.88
N LYS A 182 -21.16 11.07 14.55
CA LYS A 182 -21.34 12.52 14.67
C LYS A 182 -22.20 13.11 13.54
N GLY A 183 -21.97 12.66 12.32
CA GLY A 183 -22.59 13.25 11.13
C GLY A 183 -24.01 12.76 10.85
N LEU A 184 -24.39 11.57 11.34
CA LEU A 184 -25.67 10.98 10.98
C LEU A 184 -26.42 10.37 12.17
N VAL A 185 -25.77 9.56 13.00
CA VAL A 185 -26.45 8.87 14.12
C VAL A 185 -26.96 9.86 15.17
N LEU A 186 -26.13 10.80 15.62
CA LEU A 186 -26.55 11.82 16.60
C LEU A 186 -27.70 12.69 16.08
N PRO A 187 -27.64 13.25 14.85
CA PRO A 187 -28.78 13.95 14.25
C PRO A 187 -30.06 13.09 14.17
N ILE A 188 -29.96 11.83 13.75
CA ILE A 188 -31.10 10.89 13.72
C ILE A 188 -31.69 10.72 15.13
N GLN A 189 -30.86 10.53 16.16
CA GLN A 189 -31.31 10.39 17.54
C GLN A 189 -32.01 11.65 18.05
N ILE A 190 -31.43 12.84 17.81
CA ILE A 190 -32.05 14.12 18.19
C ILE A 190 -33.41 14.26 17.50
N THR A 191 -33.44 14.01 16.19
CA THR A 191 -34.66 14.10 15.36
C THR A 191 -35.73 13.12 15.84
N GLY A 192 -35.34 11.89 16.22
CA GLY A 192 -36.23 10.89 16.81
C GLY A 192 -36.77 11.29 18.18
N ILE A 193 -35.92 11.81 19.08
CA ILE A 193 -36.33 12.31 20.39
C ILE A 193 -37.28 13.50 20.24
N THR A 194 -37.02 14.40 19.30
CA THR A 194 -37.90 15.53 18.97
C THR A 194 -39.24 15.02 18.46
N LEU A 195 -39.26 14.06 17.53
CA LEU A 195 -40.49 13.46 17.01
C LEU A 195 -41.34 12.85 18.14
N VAL A 196 -40.73 12.00 18.98
CA VAL A 196 -41.43 11.37 20.11
C VAL A 196 -41.96 12.41 21.09
N SER A 197 -41.15 13.41 21.43
CA SER A 197 -41.57 14.51 22.31
C SER A 197 -42.76 15.28 21.74
N LEU A 198 -42.74 15.62 20.44
CA LEU A 198 -43.85 16.32 19.78
C LEU A 198 -45.13 15.49 19.76
N VAL A 199 -45.03 14.17 19.53
CA VAL A 199 -46.18 13.25 19.59
C VAL A 199 -46.78 13.23 21.00
N VAL A 200 -45.93 13.12 22.04
CA VAL A 200 -46.38 13.09 23.43
C VAL A 200 -47.06 14.40 23.82
N VAL A 201 -46.43 15.55 23.55
CA VAL A 201 -46.98 16.89 23.87
C VAL A 201 -48.29 17.15 23.10
N HIS A 202 -48.40 16.63 21.88
CA HIS A 202 -49.64 16.66 21.11
C HIS A 202 -50.74 15.82 21.75
N TYR A 203 -50.41 14.59 22.15
CA TYR A 203 -51.35 13.65 22.76
C TYR A 203 -51.92 14.14 24.10
N ILE A 204 -51.07 14.73 24.95
CA ILE A 204 -51.49 15.29 26.25
C ILE A 204 -52.17 16.67 26.13
N GLY A 205 -52.32 17.20 24.91
CA GLY A 205 -53.04 18.46 24.64
C GLY A 205 -52.27 19.74 24.99
N LEU A 206 -50.98 19.66 25.32
CA LEU A 206 -50.15 20.84 25.64
C LEU A 206 -49.79 21.68 24.40
N LEU A 207 -49.69 21.06 23.21
CA LEU A 207 -49.39 21.75 21.95
C LEU A 207 -50.10 21.06 20.79
N LYS A 208 -50.78 21.82 19.92
CA LYS A 208 -51.32 21.26 18.66
C LYS A 208 -50.22 21.19 17.62
N VAL A 209 -49.77 19.98 17.30
CA VAL A 209 -48.76 19.74 16.27
C VAL A 209 -49.46 19.27 14.98
N PRO A 210 -49.22 19.91 13.82
CA PRO A 210 -49.82 19.46 12.58
C PRO A 210 -49.22 18.11 12.16
N PHE A 211 -50.06 17.18 11.68
CA PHE A 211 -49.63 15.84 11.26
C PHE A 211 -48.52 15.88 10.18
N GLN A 212 -48.54 16.90 9.31
CA GLN A 212 -47.51 17.13 8.30
C GLN A 212 -46.11 17.30 8.92
N ALA A 213 -46.00 18.02 10.05
CA ALA A 213 -44.71 18.19 10.73
C ALA A 213 -44.15 16.86 11.23
N LEU A 214 -45.00 16.00 11.82
CA LEU A 214 -44.61 14.65 12.24
C LEU A 214 -44.17 13.80 11.04
N GLY A 215 -44.87 13.93 9.90
CA GLY A 215 -44.51 13.29 8.64
C GLY A 215 -43.13 13.69 8.13
N TYR A 216 -42.77 14.97 8.19
CA TYR A 216 -41.43 15.44 7.78
C TYR A 216 -40.31 14.87 8.66
N PHE A 217 -40.49 14.86 9.98
CA PHE A 217 -39.52 14.26 10.89
C PHE A 217 -39.30 12.77 10.60
N LEU A 218 -40.39 12.02 10.40
CA LEU A 218 -40.31 10.60 10.05
C LEU A 218 -39.58 10.40 8.71
N LEU A 219 -39.92 11.19 7.69
CA LEU A 219 -39.29 11.13 6.37
C LEU A 219 -37.77 11.38 6.44
N ILE A 220 -37.33 12.39 7.19
CA ILE A 220 -35.90 12.70 7.36
C ILE A 220 -35.16 11.53 8.02
N ILE A 221 -35.74 10.93 9.06
CA ILE A 221 -35.16 9.76 9.74
C ILE A 221 -35.06 8.59 8.76
N THR A 222 -36.13 8.29 8.02
CA THR A 222 -36.16 7.19 7.04
C THR A 222 -35.11 7.39 5.94
N ILE A 223 -35.04 8.57 5.33
CA ILE A 223 -34.05 8.88 4.30
C ILE A 223 -32.63 8.73 4.87
N SER A 224 -32.37 9.27 6.06
CA SER A 224 -31.04 9.21 6.68
C SER A 224 -30.62 7.77 6.97
N LEU A 225 -31.54 6.92 7.46
CA LEU A 225 -31.28 5.50 7.69
C LEU A 225 -31.05 4.73 6.38
N VAL A 226 -31.83 5.02 5.33
CA VAL A 226 -31.64 4.41 4.01
C VAL A 226 -30.27 4.77 3.43
N VAL A 227 -29.87 6.05 3.51
CA VAL A 227 -28.54 6.51 3.07
C VAL A 227 -27.43 5.80 3.85
N LEU A 228 -27.59 5.63 5.17
CA LEU A 228 -26.62 4.95 6.01
C LEU A 228 -26.45 3.48 5.63
N ILE A 229 -27.57 2.77 5.48
CA ILE A 229 -27.59 1.36 5.09
C ILE A 229 -27.00 1.19 3.70
N PHE A 230 -27.41 2.04 2.76
CA PHE A 230 -26.88 2.04 1.39
C PHE A 230 -25.36 2.26 1.37
N PHE A 231 -24.85 3.21 2.16
CA PHE A 231 -23.42 3.46 2.27
C PHE A 231 -22.66 2.21 2.72
N PHE A 232 -23.03 1.60 3.85
CA PHE A 232 -22.31 0.45 4.38
C PHE A 232 -22.48 -0.82 3.54
N TYR A 233 -23.65 -1.01 2.93
CA TYR A 233 -23.90 -2.11 2.02
C TYR A 233 -23.00 -2.06 0.78
N ASN A 234 -22.82 -0.86 0.21
CA ASN A 234 -22.06 -0.67 -1.02
C ASN A 234 -20.58 -0.39 -0.79
N PHE A 235 -20.16 0.12 0.38
CA PHE A 235 -18.79 0.56 0.61
C PHE A 235 -17.76 -0.52 0.28
N ARG A 236 -17.97 -1.74 0.77
CA ARG A 236 -17.08 -2.88 0.53
C ARG A 236 -16.97 -3.21 -0.95
N GLN A 237 -18.10 -3.24 -1.67
CA GLN A 237 -18.12 -3.54 -3.09
C GLN A 237 -17.39 -2.46 -3.89
N LEU A 238 -17.64 -1.19 -3.58
CA LEU A 238 -17.14 -0.06 -4.37
C LEU A 238 -15.69 0.31 -4.08
N ASN A 239 -15.13 -0.07 -2.92
CA ASN A 239 -13.79 0.40 -2.50
C ASN A 239 -12.80 -0.73 -2.21
N CYS A 240 -13.27 -1.96 -2.01
CA CYS A 240 -12.42 -3.09 -1.68
C CYS A 240 -12.40 -4.07 -2.84
N PHE A 241 -11.50 -3.86 -3.80
CA PHE A 241 -11.35 -4.72 -4.97
C PHE A 241 -9.89 -4.81 -5.38
N LEU A 242 -9.56 -5.91 -6.05
CA LEU A 242 -8.23 -6.20 -6.55
C LEU A 242 -8.17 -5.88 -8.04
N MET A 243 -7.10 -5.20 -8.46
CA MET A 243 -6.85 -4.84 -9.84
C MET A 243 -5.62 -5.56 -10.39
N ARG A 244 -5.66 -5.82 -11.69
CA ARG A 244 -4.47 -6.06 -12.51
C ARG A 244 -4.48 -5.01 -13.61
N ASP A 245 -3.46 -4.17 -13.62
CA ASP A 245 -3.38 -2.98 -14.47
C ASP A 245 -4.69 -2.17 -14.36
N HIS A 246 -5.32 -1.79 -15.47
CA HIS A 246 -6.58 -1.04 -15.47
C HIS A 246 -7.84 -1.90 -15.28
N ARG A 247 -7.72 -3.19 -14.96
CA ARG A 247 -8.86 -4.11 -14.87
C ARG A 247 -9.10 -4.57 -13.43
N ILE A 248 -10.34 -4.50 -12.99
CA ILE A 248 -10.78 -5.14 -11.76
C ILE A 248 -10.84 -6.66 -12.00
N ILE A 249 -10.09 -7.42 -11.23
CA ILE A 249 -10.03 -8.90 -11.34
C ILE A 249 -10.77 -9.62 -10.22
N GLN A 250 -11.07 -8.92 -9.12
CA GLN A 250 -11.84 -9.47 -8.00
C GLN A 250 -12.56 -8.35 -7.24
N GLN A 251 -13.89 -8.46 -7.14
CA GLN A 251 -14.77 -7.52 -6.44
C GLN A 251 -15.92 -8.30 -5.79
N PRO A 252 -16.10 -8.24 -4.45
CA PRO A 252 -15.24 -7.55 -3.50
C PRO A 252 -13.92 -8.32 -3.30
N LEU A 253 -12.96 -7.69 -2.63
CA LEU A 253 -11.69 -8.29 -2.25
C LEU A 253 -11.92 -9.59 -1.46
N SER A 254 -11.23 -10.66 -1.88
CA SER A 254 -11.10 -11.89 -1.11
C SER A 254 -9.74 -11.91 -0.42
N TYR A 255 -9.73 -12.30 0.85
CA TYR A 255 -8.51 -12.50 1.64
C TYR A 255 -7.92 -13.90 1.49
N GLU A 256 -8.61 -14.79 0.77
CA GLU A 256 -8.14 -16.16 0.55
C GLU A 256 -6.78 -16.13 -0.15
N ASN A 257 -5.78 -16.64 0.56
CA ASN A 257 -4.39 -16.71 0.13
C ASN A 257 -3.87 -15.40 -0.50
N LEU A 258 -4.32 -14.24 0.02
CA LEU A 258 -4.03 -12.95 -0.61
C LEU A 258 -2.53 -12.66 -0.59
N THR A 259 -1.86 -12.93 0.53
CA THR A 259 -0.40 -12.73 0.63
C THR A 259 0.33 -13.68 -0.30
N GLN A 260 -0.05 -14.96 -0.38
CA GLN A 260 0.52 -15.92 -1.33
C GLN A 260 0.33 -15.46 -2.79
N ARG A 261 -0.83 -14.89 -3.14
CA ARG A 261 -1.08 -14.35 -4.47
C ARG A 261 -0.16 -13.16 -4.77
N LEU A 262 0.04 -12.24 -3.82
CA LEU A 262 0.97 -11.12 -3.97
C LEU A 262 2.42 -11.61 -4.12
N THR A 263 2.85 -12.56 -3.29
CA THR A 263 4.18 -13.19 -3.36
C THR A 263 4.39 -13.86 -4.71
N LYS A 264 3.41 -14.63 -5.19
CA LYS A 264 3.47 -15.31 -6.50
C LYS A 264 3.61 -14.32 -7.64
N GLU A 265 2.84 -13.24 -7.64
CA GLU A 265 2.92 -12.19 -8.67
C GLU A 265 4.29 -11.50 -8.67
N ALA A 266 4.89 -11.30 -7.49
CA ALA A 266 6.23 -10.74 -7.34
C ALA A 266 7.31 -11.68 -7.86
N MET A 267 7.25 -12.96 -7.50
CA MET A 267 8.15 -13.99 -8.01
C MET A 267 8.06 -14.11 -9.54
N GLN A 268 6.85 -14.17 -10.09
CA GLN A 268 6.63 -14.20 -11.54
C GLN A 268 7.12 -12.93 -12.26
N PHE A 269 7.20 -11.79 -11.57
CA PHE A 269 7.81 -10.57 -12.13
C PHE A 269 9.33 -10.66 -12.17
N ILE A 270 9.96 -11.21 -11.14
CA ILE A 270 11.40 -11.43 -11.12
C ILE A 270 11.78 -12.45 -12.21
N GLU A 271 11.09 -13.58 -12.28
CA GLU A 271 11.38 -14.66 -13.24
C GLU A 271 11.27 -14.23 -14.71
N ARG A 272 10.32 -13.35 -15.06
CA ARG A 272 10.17 -12.87 -16.43
C ARG A 272 11.16 -11.77 -16.83
N ASN A 273 11.90 -11.21 -15.87
CA ASN A 273 12.83 -10.10 -16.08
C ASN A 273 14.28 -10.45 -15.71
N THR A 274 14.65 -11.74 -15.64
CA THR A 274 16.04 -12.13 -15.29
C THR A 274 17.10 -11.53 -16.23
N GLY A 275 16.75 -11.27 -17.49
CA GLY A 275 17.63 -10.63 -18.49
C GLY A 275 17.47 -9.11 -18.61
N THR A 276 16.72 -8.44 -17.74
CA THR A 276 16.47 -6.99 -17.81
C THR A 276 16.48 -6.39 -16.40
N PRO A 277 17.22 -5.29 -16.15
CA PRO A 277 17.21 -4.67 -14.82
C PRO A 277 15.78 -4.30 -14.43
N PHE A 278 15.35 -4.64 -13.22
CA PHE A 278 13.97 -4.42 -12.79
C PHE A 278 13.86 -3.65 -11.48
N LEU A 279 12.72 -2.97 -11.33
CA LEU A 279 12.23 -2.36 -10.11
C LEU A 279 10.96 -3.10 -9.69
N LEU A 280 11.01 -3.78 -8.55
CA LEU A 280 9.85 -4.34 -7.89
C LEU A 280 9.54 -3.54 -6.63
N VAL A 281 8.34 -2.98 -6.54
CA VAL A 281 7.79 -2.41 -5.31
C VAL A 281 6.71 -3.34 -4.78
N LEU A 282 7.05 -4.16 -3.79
CA LEU A 282 6.09 -5.01 -3.10
C LEU A 282 5.58 -4.29 -1.85
N SER A 283 4.42 -3.65 -2.00
CA SER A 283 3.76 -2.93 -0.93
C SER A 283 2.67 -3.78 -0.31
N TYR A 284 2.98 -4.47 0.78
CA TYR A 284 2.06 -5.37 1.44
C TYR A 284 0.80 -4.65 1.93
N LEU A 285 -0.29 -5.42 2.02
CA LEU A 285 -1.48 -5.01 2.79
C LEU A 285 -1.30 -5.32 4.28
N HIS A 286 -0.41 -6.27 4.60
CA HIS A 286 0.03 -6.50 5.96
C HIS A 286 0.86 -5.32 6.47
N VAL A 287 0.69 -4.89 7.71
CA VAL A 287 -0.19 -5.40 8.79
C VAL A 287 -1.31 -4.41 9.14
N HIS A 288 -1.75 -3.63 8.15
CA HIS A 288 -2.83 -2.66 8.29
C HIS A 288 -4.15 -3.32 8.74
N THR A 289 -4.97 -2.52 9.43
CA THR A 289 -6.27 -2.95 9.96
C THR A 289 -7.21 -3.57 8.89
N ALA A 290 -8.10 -4.47 9.31
CA ALA A 290 -8.57 -5.67 8.58
C ALA A 290 -7.50 -6.75 8.45
N LEU A 291 -7.00 -7.18 9.61
CA LEU A 291 -6.03 -8.26 9.71
C LEU A 291 -6.59 -9.54 9.08
N TYR A 292 -5.70 -10.27 8.42
CA TYR A 292 -5.96 -11.56 7.83
C TYR A 292 -4.70 -12.40 7.95
N ALA A 293 -4.85 -13.71 7.92
CA ALA A 293 -3.75 -14.63 7.76
C ALA A 293 -4.24 -15.87 7.02
N SER A 294 -3.40 -16.53 6.22
CA SER A 294 -3.74 -17.86 5.67
C SER A 294 -3.80 -18.91 6.77
N GLU A 295 -4.41 -20.07 6.46
CA GLU A 295 -4.55 -21.18 7.41
C GLU A 295 -3.19 -21.72 7.89
N ASN A 296 -2.11 -21.50 7.15
CA ASN A 296 -0.75 -21.86 7.56
C ASN A 296 -0.21 -20.99 8.70
N PHE A 297 -0.77 -19.82 8.97
CA PHE A 297 -0.29 -18.87 9.98
C PHE A 297 -1.31 -18.58 11.07
N LYS A 298 -2.60 -18.63 10.73
CA LYS A 298 -3.71 -18.32 11.62
C LYS A 298 -3.67 -19.12 12.93
N GLY A 299 -3.72 -18.40 14.05
CA GLY A 299 -3.74 -18.93 15.41
C GLY A 299 -2.39 -19.45 15.91
N LYS A 300 -1.27 -19.18 15.21
CA LYS A 300 0.06 -19.70 15.58
C LYS A 300 0.90 -18.69 16.35
N SER A 301 0.67 -17.40 16.15
CA SER A 301 1.42 -16.35 16.81
C SER A 301 0.91 -16.08 18.22
N LYS A 302 1.83 -15.69 19.12
CA LYS A 302 1.49 -15.23 20.48
C LYS A 302 0.72 -13.91 20.48
N HIS A 303 0.77 -13.15 19.39
CA HIS A 303 0.17 -11.82 19.27
C HIS A 303 -1.16 -11.86 18.52
N GLY A 304 -1.83 -13.03 18.52
CA GLY A 304 -3.08 -13.25 17.81
C GLY A 304 -2.95 -12.98 16.31
N LEU A 305 -4.05 -12.55 15.70
CA LEU A 305 -4.12 -12.35 14.25
C LEU A 305 -3.15 -11.28 13.73
N TYR A 306 -2.73 -10.33 14.57
CA TYR A 306 -1.70 -9.36 14.19
C TYR A 306 -0.37 -10.07 13.98
N GLY A 307 0.05 -10.87 14.96
CA GLY A 307 1.28 -11.63 14.85
C GLY A 307 1.23 -12.66 13.73
N ASP A 308 0.09 -13.33 13.52
CA ASP A 308 -0.08 -14.24 12.38
C ASP A 308 0.18 -13.53 11.04
N ALA A 309 -0.30 -12.29 10.90
CA ALA A 309 -0.10 -11.46 9.72
C ALA A 309 1.35 -10.99 9.55
N VAL A 310 2.03 -10.61 10.65
CA VAL A 310 3.47 -10.26 10.64
C VAL A 310 4.30 -11.47 10.20
N GLU A 311 4.05 -12.64 10.79
CA GLU A 311 4.78 -13.87 10.51
C GLU A 311 4.53 -14.37 9.07
N GLU A 312 3.31 -14.18 8.54
CA GLU A 312 3.00 -14.49 7.13
C GLU A 312 3.68 -13.51 6.15
N MET A 313 3.76 -12.23 6.50
CA MET A 313 4.50 -11.25 5.72
C MET A 313 6.00 -11.60 5.68
N ASP A 314 6.58 -11.98 6.82
CA ASP A 314 7.98 -12.44 6.89
C ASP A 314 8.21 -13.68 6.01
N TRP A 315 7.29 -14.63 6.00
CA TRP A 315 7.34 -15.77 5.08
C TRP A 315 7.42 -15.34 3.60
N SER A 316 6.63 -14.33 3.19
CA SER A 316 6.68 -13.79 1.83
C SER A 316 8.05 -13.21 1.49
N VAL A 317 8.70 -12.54 2.45
CA VAL A 317 10.08 -12.06 2.30
C VAL A 317 11.05 -13.22 2.08
N GLY A 318 10.91 -14.29 2.86
CA GLY A 318 11.72 -15.52 2.71
C GLY A 318 11.56 -16.19 1.34
N MET A 319 10.34 -16.22 0.80
CA MET A 319 10.07 -16.77 -0.53
C MET A 319 10.79 -15.98 -1.64
N LEU A 320 10.81 -14.64 -1.54
CA LEU A 320 11.56 -13.81 -2.48
C LEU A 320 13.05 -14.02 -2.35
N HIS A 321 13.58 -14.03 -1.12
CA HIS A 321 14.99 -14.29 -0.88
C HIS A 321 15.42 -15.64 -1.48
N MET A 322 14.64 -16.70 -1.24
CA MET A 322 14.90 -18.03 -1.80
C MET A 322 14.95 -18.03 -3.33
N LEU A 323 14.04 -17.31 -3.99
CA LEU A 323 14.06 -17.17 -5.45
C LEU A 323 15.33 -16.44 -5.92
N LEU A 324 15.70 -15.35 -5.27
CA LEU A 324 16.88 -14.55 -5.64
C LEU A 324 18.18 -15.34 -5.48
N THR A 325 18.27 -16.23 -4.49
CA THR A 325 19.41 -17.14 -4.33
C THR A 325 19.39 -18.27 -5.37
N ALA A 326 18.21 -18.71 -5.82
CA ALA A 326 18.08 -19.80 -6.78
C ALA A 326 18.36 -19.36 -8.23
N VAL A 327 18.15 -18.08 -8.56
CA VAL A 327 18.45 -17.54 -9.89
C VAL A 327 19.87 -16.96 -9.90
N GLU A 328 20.81 -17.66 -10.55
CA GLU A 328 22.21 -17.25 -10.63
C GLU A 328 22.37 -15.80 -11.14
N GLY A 329 23.24 -15.03 -10.48
CA GLY A 329 23.62 -13.66 -10.85
C GLY A 329 22.67 -12.55 -10.38
N ILE A 330 21.43 -12.85 -9.98
CA ILE A 330 20.49 -11.79 -9.55
C ILE A 330 20.84 -11.22 -8.18
N LEU A 331 21.29 -12.05 -7.24
CA LEU A 331 21.65 -11.59 -5.90
C LEU A 331 22.89 -10.67 -5.92
N ASP A 332 23.87 -11.00 -6.77
CA ASP A 332 25.10 -10.21 -6.94
C ASP A 332 24.81 -8.84 -7.60
N ASP A 333 23.80 -8.80 -8.47
CA ASP A 333 23.29 -7.60 -9.12
C ASP A 333 22.16 -6.91 -8.33
N LEU A 334 21.84 -7.34 -7.10
CA LEU A 334 20.78 -6.70 -6.30
C LEU A 334 21.34 -5.46 -5.57
N CYS A 335 20.65 -4.33 -5.67
CA CYS A 335 21.00 -3.15 -4.87
C CYS A 335 20.65 -3.39 -3.39
N SER A 336 21.59 -3.97 -2.66
CA SER A 336 21.54 -4.17 -1.21
C SER A 336 22.52 -3.22 -0.52
N CYS A 337 22.11 -2.63 0.59
CA CYS A 337 23.04 -1.92 1.47
C CYS A 337 23.84 -2.98 2.23
N SER A 338 25.06 -3.31 1.77
CA SER A 338 25.99 -4.15 2.53
C SER A 338 26.67 -3.31 3.62
N PRO A 339 26.85 -3.84 4.84
CA PRO A 339 27.77 -3.24 5.80
C PRO A 339 29.20 -3.39 5.24
N ASN A 340 29.96 -2.29 5.24
CA ASN A 340 31.39 -2.31 4.91
C ASN A 340 32.23 -2.93 6.03
#